data_AF-A0A2G6J9D1-F1
#
_entry.id   AF-A0A2G6J9D1-F1
#
_cell.length_a   1.000
_cell.length_b   1.000
_cell.length_c   1.000
_cell.angle_alpha   90.00
_cell.angle_beta   90.00
_cell.angle_gamma   90.00
#
_symmetry.space_group_name_H-M   'P 1'
#
loop_
_entity.id
_entity.type
_entity.pdbx_description
1 polymer ?
#
loop_
_entity_poly.entity_id
_entity_poly.type
_entity_poly.pdbx_seq_one_letter_code
_entity_poly.pdbx_strand_id
1 'polypeptide(L)'
;MTIPQVQIPPLREDIAVKRYGGKYCVEDRVRMVRVPIDGLTLKVMEVLAEGPAFPEPLVEALEAPRAEVFKRVALLDGQHLLQSPRAAEQLAIHAAAAPLWPADQLSEAPLRYPAELRHGCVACGACCHGTDVGPLKPDDIDRIKQIDWSPHLPQGVSADDWLDEVDHPAGPITLVGMRHGRCVFLGDDKLCVIHKVAGAHHKPTICRQFPYTFTRTPSGVDVSLSMECRSWLKAKRNGAPLEQDEATIRALIAEGGPVLDLPAVVSLWSGVDLTGEAWQALRGDLLEGVRVATTVAGVVEALTAPVVAAFDEAHEVPVGYLARGAWGLPAAVGDEDPVATFLAGCRRVGGALSSGLEALAVGFDEADRHDEADRTRRVRWMLVALLSGRRVDDLVPFAHGVEIWRDLALASLYAHEPARQRDVMTGVSRLVLRILAGHLGSGMLAQAALRGRVLQQDVVDSMVVLTKMLRGSAFVRLLNGLRDELVALMVYNGGAFVAGATPRLPHVRLHIDNR
;
A
#
# COMPACT_ATOMS: atom_id res chain seq x y z
N MET A 1 25.96 -12.91 -41.44
CA MET A 1 26.47 -12.60 -40.10
C MET A 1 25.97 -13.67 -39.16
N THR A 2 26.86 -14.50 -38.63
CA THR A 2 26.53 -15.45 -37.57
C THR A 2 26.22 -14.65 -36.31
N ILE A 3 24.99 -14.72 -35.82
CA ILE A 3 24.61 -14.11 -34.54
C ILE A 3 25.44 -14.83 -33.48
N PRO A 4 26.24 -14.13 -32.66
CA PRO A 4 26.98 -14.79 -31.59
C PRO A 4 25.99 -15.53 -30.70
N GLN A 5 26.18 -16.85 -30.56
CA GLN A 5 25.36 -17.66 -29.68
C GLN A 5 25.67 -17.26 -28.25
N VAL A 6 24.78 -16.47 -27.64
CA VAL A 6 24.92 -16.07 -26.24
C VAL A 6 24.41 -17.21 -25.37
N GLN A 7 25.26 -17.65 -24.44
CA GLN A 7 24.97 -18.74 -23.52
C GLN A 7 24.03 -18.27 -22.41
N ILE A 8 23.07 -19.12 -22.06
CA ILE A 8 22.18 -18.95 -20.91
C ILE A 8 22.96 -19.39 -19.66
N PRO A 9 23.11 -18.53 -18.64
CA PRO A 9 23.80 -18.91 -17.41
C PRO A 9 23.12 -20.08 -16.72
N PRO A 10 23.88 -20.88 -15.95
CA PRO A 10 23.30 -21.98 -15.18
C PRO A 10 22.39 -21.44 -14.08
N LEU A 11 21.62 -22.34 -13.48
CA LEU A 11 20.83 -22.05 -12.30
C LEU A 11 21.75 -21.74 -11.10
N ARG A 12 21.33 -20.82 -10.22
CA ARG A 12 22.03 -20.61 -8.95
C ARG A 12 21.94 -21.85 -8.06
N GLU A 13 23.00 -22.11 -7.30
CA GLU A 13 23.11 -23.29 -6.43
C GLU A 13 22.34 -23.16 -5.11
N ASP A 14 22.01 -21.93 -4.69
CA ASP A 14 21.43 -21.61 -3.39
C ASP A 14 19.90 -21.54 -3.38
N ILE A 15 19.25 -21.91 -4.49
CA ILE A 15 17.79 -21.95 -4.62
C ILE A 15 17.26 -23.38 -4.47
N ALA A 16 16.03 -23.52 -3.98
CA ALA A 16 15.43 -24.83 -3.74
C ALA A 16 14.04 -24.94 -4.36
N VAL A 17 13.75 -26.03 -5.07
CA VAL A 17 12.38 -26.31 -5.54
C VAL A 17 11.62 -27.07 -4.46
N LYS A 18 10.42 -26.58 -4.12
CA LYS A 18 9.52 -27.21 -3.14
C LYS A 18 8.07 -27.19 -3.62
N ARG A 19 7.24 -28.03 -3.01
CA ARG A 19 5.80 -28.12 -3.31
C ARG A 19 4.97 -27.49 -2.18
N TYR A 20 4.12 -26.53 -2.52
CA TYR A 20 3.21 -25.86 -1.60
C TYR A 20 1.78 -25.93 -2.15
N GLY A 21 0.86 -26.53 -1.39
CA GLY A 21 -0.54 -26.64 -1.80
C GLY A 21 -0.72 -27.26 -3.19
N GLY A 22 0.11 -28.25 -3.53
CA GLY A 22 0.09 -28.93 -4.83
C GLY A 22 0.86 -28.24 -5.96
N LYS A 23 1.28 -26.97 -5.81
CA LYS A 23 2.05 -26.20 -6.80
C LYS A 23 3.55 -26.24 -6.52
N TYR A 24 4.37 -26.20 -7.56
CA TYR A 24 5.82 -26.06 -7.43
C TYR A 24 6.19 -24.59 -7.22
N CYS A 25 7.13 -24.34 -6.31
CA CYS A 25 7.71 -23.03 -6.08
C CYS A 25 9.24 -23.16 -5.96
N VAL A 26 9.95 -22.17 -6.47
CA VAL A 26 11.37 -21.95 -6.16
C VAL A 26 11.44 -21.07 -4.92
N GLU A 27 12.16 -21.53 -3.90
CA GLU A 27 12.56 -20.74 -2.75
C GLU A 27 13.97 -20.18 -3.00
N ASP A 28 14.09 -18.86 -2.99
CA ASP A 28 15.37 -18.15 -2.90
C ASP A 28 15.55 -17.71 -1.45
N ARG A 29 16.47 -18.35 -0.74
CA ARG A 29 16.70 -18.09 0.69
C ARG A 29 17.48 -16.81 0.95
N VAL A 30 18.29 -16.36 -0.02
CA VAL A 30 19.01 -15.10 0.13
C VAL A 30 18.05 -13.94 0.00
N ARG A 31 17.18 -13.98 -1.01
CA ARG A 31 16.17 -12.93 -1.24
C ARG A 31 14.90 -13.09 -0.42
N MET A 32 14.74 -14.23 0.27
CA MET A 32 13.55 -14.61 1.05
C MET A 32 12.26 -14.57 0.21
N VAL A 33 12.35 -14.91 -1.09
CA VAL A 33 11.20 -14.92 -2.01
C VAL A 33 10.81 -16.34 -2.41
N ARG A 34 9.52 -16.49 -2.74
CA ARG A 34 8.96 -17.71 -3.33
C ARG A 34 8.39 -17.38 -4.69
N VAL A 35 8.89 -18.06 -5.71
CA VAL A 35 8.45 -17.89 -7.10
C VAL A 35 7.65 -19.13 -7.50
N PRO A 36 6.33 -19.02 -7.73
CA PRO A 36 5.55 -20.14 -8.26
C PRO A 36 6.02 -20.47 -9.67
N ILE A 37 6.18 -21.76 -9.96
CA ILE A 37 6.65 -22.26 -11.26
C ILE A 37 5.71 -23.34 -11.81
N ASP A 38 5.61 -23.39 -13.13
CA ASP A 38 4.87 -24.44 -13.83
C ASP A 38 5.79 -25.61 -14.20
N GLY A 39 5.21 -26.67 -14.77
CA GLY A 39 5.96 -27.87 -15.15
C GLY A 39 7.00 -27.61 -16.24
N LEU A 40 6.78 -26.64 -17.14
CA LEU A 40 7.77 -26.29 -18.17
C LEU A 40 8.94 -25.53 -17.54
N THR A 41 8.68 -24.59 -16.62
CA THR A 41 9.73 -23.90 -15.86
C THR A 41 10.58 -24.88 -15.08
N LEU A 42 9.97 -25.89 -14.46
CA LEU A 42 10.71 -26.92 -13.73
C LEU A 42 11.69 -27.68 -14.63
N LYS A 43 11.25 -28.11 -15.83
CA LYS A 43 12.13 -28.76 -16.80
C LYS A 43 13.25 -27.85 -17.30
N VAL A 44 12.96 -26.56 -17.54
CA VAL A 44 14.00 -25.58 -17.90
C VAL A 44 15.04 -25.49 -16.78
N MET A 45 14.62 -25.46 -15.52
CA MET A 45 15.52 -25.43 -14.37
C MET A 45 16.34 -26.71 -14.24
N GLU A 46 15.78 -27.89 -14.51
CA GLU A 46 16.50 -29.16 -14.49
C GLU A 46 17.68 -29.14 -15.47
N VAL A 47 17.47 -28.68 -16.71
CA VAL A 47 18.54 -28.54 -17.70
C VAL A 47 19.58 -27.50 -17.27
N LEU A 48 19.15 -26.34 -16.75
CA LEU A 48 20.07 -25.28 -16.32
C LEU A 48 20.80 -25.61 -15.02
N ALA A 49 20.35 -26.58 -14.23
CA ALA A 49 21.04 -27.06 -13.05
C ALA A 49 22.26 -27.94 -13.40
N GLU A 50 22.29 -28.55 -14.58
CA GLU A 50 23.44 -29.31 -15.08
C GLU A 50 24.58 -28.41 -15.59
N GLY A 51 24.25 -27.17 -15.95
CA GLY A 51 25.22 -26.20 -16.42
C GLY A 51 24.62 -25.15 -17.36
N PRO A 52 25.46 -24.25 -17.90
CA PRO A 52 25.02 -23.23 -18.83
C PRO A 52 24.58 -23.83 -20.17
N ALA A 53 23.46 -23.36 -20.72
CA ALA A 53 22.85 -23.92 -21.91
C ALA A 53 22.85 -22.96 -23.10
N PHE A 54 22.74 -23.48 -24.32
CA PHE A 54 22.48 -22.67 -25.50
C PHE A 54 20.98 -22.68 -25.85
N PRO A 55 20.46 -21.58 -26.42
CA PRO A 55 19.07 -21.45 -26.86
C PRO A 55 18.48 -22.67 -27.58
N GLU A 56 19.20 -23.19 -28.56
CA GLU A 56 18.66 -24.15 -29.53
C GLU A 56 18.65 -25.57 -28.94
N PRO A 57 19.78 -26.05 -28.38
CA PRO A 57 19.80 -27.29 -27.62
C PRO A 57 18.78 -27.31 -26.47
N LEU A 58 18.56 -26.19 -25.79
CA LEU A 58 17.56 -26.12 -24.71
C LEU A 58 16.13 -26.32 -25.23
N VAL A 59 15.78 -25.67 -26.35
CA VAL A 59 14.45 -25.83 -26.96
C VAL A 59 14.24 -27.25 -27.48
N GLU A 60 15.27 -27.83 -28.08
CA GLU A 60 15.25 -29.22 -28.57
C GLU A 60 15.06 -30.21 -27.42
N ALA A 61 15.84 -30.07 -26.34
CA ALA A 61 15.78 -30.96 -25.17
C ALA A 61 14.42 -30.94 -24.45
N LEU A 62 13.71 -29.79 -24.50
CA LEU A 62 12.44 -29.61 -23.80
C LEU A 62 11.21 -29.98 -24.65
N GLU A 63 11.39 -30.21 -25.95
CA GLU A 63 10.31 -30.49 -26.91
C GLU A 63 9.13 -29.50 -26.82
N ALA A 64 9.43 -28.22 -26.57
CA ALA A 64 8.44 -27.17 -26.30
C ALA A 64 8.56 -25.99 -27.27
N PRO A 65 7.49 -25.21 -27.51
CA PRO A 65 7.57 -24.03 -28.36
C PRO A 65 8.65 -23.06 -27.87
N ARG A 66 9.53 -22.64 -28.79
CA ARG A 66 10.65 -21.71 -28.53
C ARG A 66 10.25 -20.50 -27.68
N ALA A 67 9.15 -19.86 -28.02
CA ALA A 67 8.65 -18.68 -27.31
C ALA A 67 8.28 -18.98 -25.85
N GLU A 68 7.72 -20.16 -25.56
CA GLU A 68 7.34 -20.57 -24.20
C GLU A 68 8.57 -20.88 -23.35
N VAL A 69 9.58 -21.58 -23.91
CA VAL A 69 10.88 -21.82 -23.25
C VAL A 69 11.55 -20.50 -22.91
N PHE A 70 11.61 -19.59 -23.88
CA PHE A 70 12.23 -18.28 -23.71
C PHE A 70 11.54 -17.45 -22.63
N LYS A 71 10.21 -17.46 -22.60
CA LYS A 71 9.44 -16.82 -21.52
C LYS A 71 9.81 -17.35 -20.13
N ARG A 72 10.17 -18.63 -20.00
CA ARG A 72 10.62 -19.22 -18.72
C ARG A 72 12.05 -18.83 -18.40
N VAL A 73 12.96 -18.81 -19.37
CA VAL A 73 14.33 -18.31 -19.17
C VAL A 73 14.30 -16.84 -18.73
N ALA A 74 13.50 -16.00 -19.40
CA ALA A 74 13.31 -14.60 -19.02
C ALA A 74 12.67 -14.46 -17.63
N LEU A 75 11.73 -15.34 -17.26
CA LEU A 75 11.18 -15.39 -15.90
C LEU A 75 12.27 -15.73 -14.88
N LEU A 76 13.10 -16.74 -15.13
CA LEU A 76 14.17 -17.16 -14.21
C LEU A 76 15.21 -16.05 -14.03
N ASP A 77 15.69 -15.43 -15.10
CA ASP A 77 16.62 -14.29 -15.01
C ASP A 77 15.95 -13.08 -14.35
N GLY A 78 14.71 -12.75 -14.72
CA GLY A 78 13.95 -11.66 -14.10
C GLY A 78 13.63 -11.91 -12.62
N GLN A 79 13.77 -13.14 -12.12
CA GLN A 79 13.71 -13.46 -10.69
C GLN A 79 15.10 -13.69 -10.07
N HIS A 80 16.17 -13.38 -10.79
CA HIS A 80 17.58 -13.56 -10.39
C HIS A 80 17.93 -14.98 -10.01
N LEU A 81 17.27 -15.97 -10.60
CA LEU A 81 17.49 -17.39 -10.30
C LEU A 81 18.64 -18.01 -11.12
N LEU A 82 19.12 -17.30 -12.14
CA LEU A 82 20.27 -17.68 -12.94
C LEU A 82 21.55 -17.04 -12.40
N GLN A 83 22.72 -17.63 -12.67
CA GLN A 83 24.02 -17.07 -12.33
C GLN A 83 24.43 -15.95 -13.32
N SER A 84 23.57 -14.94 -13.46
CA SER A 84 23.81 -13.77 -14.32
C SER A 84 24.51 -12.63 -13.55
N PRO A 85 25.20 -11.70 -14.23
CA PRO A 85 25.75 -10.51 -13.58
C PRO A 85 24.69 -9.72 -12.81
N ARG A 86 23.49 -9.60 -13.38
CA ARG A 86 22.33 -8.96 -12.74
C ARG A 86 21.94 -9.66 -11.44
N ALA A 87 21.92 -11.00 -11.43
CA ALA A 87 21.64 -11.75 -10.21
C ALA A 87 22.73 -11.54 -9.15
N ALA A 88 24.01 -11.52 -9.55
CA ALA A 88 25.12 -11.27 -8.65
C ALA A 88 25.05 -9.87 -8.00
N GLU A 89 24.72 -8.83 -8.77
CA GLU A 89 24.48 -7.48 -8.25
C GLU A 89 23.35 -7.46 -7.23
N GLN A 90 22.25 -8.14 -7.52
CA GLN A 90 21.09 -8.18 -6.63
C GLN A 90 21.39 -8.95 -5.35
N LEU A 91 22.13 -10.06 -5.42
CA LEU A 91 22.60 -10.75 -4.22
C LEU A 91 23.56 -9.91 -3.38
N ALA A 92 24.40 -9.08 -4.01
CA ALA A 92 25.25 -8.14 -3.30
C ALA A 92 24.43 -7.11 -2.51
N ILE A 93 23.28 -6.65 -3.02
CA ILE A 93 22.35 -5.78 -2.29
C ILE A 93 21.84 -6.47 -1.01
N HIS A 94 21.41 -7.73 -1.12
CA HIS A 94 20.93 -8.50 0.03
C HIS A 94 22.04 -8.78 1.06
N ALA A 95 23.26 -9.07 0.59
CA ALA A 95 24.42 -9.28 1.46
C ALA A 95 24.88 -7.98 2.16
N ALA A 96 24.72 -6.82 1.51
CA ALA A 96 25.08 -5.51 2.04
C ALA A 96 23.93 -4.81 2.79
N ALA A 97 22.79 -5.48 2.97
CA ALA A 97 21.62 -4.89 3.61
C ALA A 97 21.95 -4.46 5.05
N ALA A 98 21.85 -3.16 5.32
CA ALA A 98 22.10 -2.64 6.65
C ALA A 98 21.03 -3.15 7.63
N PRO A 99 21.42 -3.63 8.83
CA PRO A 99 20.45 -4.02 9.83
C PRO A 99 19.63 -2.81 10.27
N LEU A 100 18.39 -3.06 10.69
CA LEU A 100 17.58 -2.05 11.36
C LEU A 100 18.22 -1.60 12.68
N TRP A 101 17.88 -0.39 13.13
CA TRP A 101 18.24 0.06 14.46
C TRP A 101 17.84 -0.99 15.53
N PRO A 102 18.68 -1.26 16.55
CA PRO A 102 18.38 -2.28 17.55
C PRO A 102 17.04 -2.03 18.27
N ALA A 103 16.22 -3.08 18.41
CA ALA A 103 14.87 -2.97 18.98
C ALA A 103 14.89 -2.51 20.45
N ASP A 104 15.88 -3.01 21.19
CA ASP A 104 16.15 -2.74 22.61
C ASP A 104 16.69 -1.32 22.87
N GLN A 105 17.08 -0.60 21.81
CA GLN A 105 17.64 0.76 21.89
C GLN A 105 16.77 1.80 21.16
N LEU A 106 15.49 1.46 20.88
CA LEU A 106 14.61 2.33 20.10
C LEU A 106 14.32 3.68 20.78
N SER A 107 14.27 3.74 22.10
CA SER A 107 14.03 4.99 22.85
C SER A 107 15.16 6.01 22.70
N GLU A 108 16.38 5.53 22.39
CA GLU A 108 17.59 6.33 22.19
C GLU A 108 17.88 6.60 20.70
N ALA A 109 17.09 6.01 19.80
CA ALA A 109 17.28 6.17 18.36
C ALA A 109 17.20 7.65 17.94
N PRO A 110 17.98 8.06 16.92
CA PRO A 110 17.75 9.31 16.23
C PRO A 110 16.32 9.36 15.68
N LEU A 111 15.58 10.41 16.01
CA LEU A 111 14.24 10.65 15.50
C LEU A 111 14.32 11.61 14.31
N ARG A 112 13.60 11.30 13.24
CA ARG A 112 13.50 12.16 12.06
C ARG A 112 12.07 12.55 11.81
N TYR A 113 11.86 13.85 11.54
CA TYR A 113 10.54 14.44 11.43
C TYR A 113 10.33 15.06 10.05
N PRO A 114 9.08 15.02 9.53
CA PRO A 114 8.64 15.91 8.46
C PRO A 114 8.53 17.36 8.96
N ALA A 115 9.12 18.31 8.23
CA ALA A 115 9.02 19.72 8.57
C ALA A 115 7.61 20.30 8.31
N GLU A 116 6.85 19.66 7.41
CA GLU A 116 5.57 20.14 6.89
C GLU A 116 4.38 19.63 7.69
N LEU A 117 4.50 18.48 8.35
CA LEU A 117 3.40 17.86 9.06
C LEU A 117 3.29 18.39 10.49
N ARG A 118 2.04 18.64 10.88
CA ARG A 118 1.67 19.21 12.18
C ARG A 118 0.41 18.52 12.67
N HIS A 119 0.30 18.33 13.97
CA HIS A 119 -0.92 17.79 14.55
C HIS A 119 -1.09 18.22 16.01
N GLY A 120 -2.24 18.83 16.31
CA GLY A 120 -2.72 19.08 17.66
C GLY A 120 -4.15 18.55 17.79
N CYS A 121 -4.37 17.54 18.64
CA CYS A 121 -5.69 16.94 18.80
C CYS A 121 -6.72 18.00 19.24
N VAL A 122 -7.83 18.12 18.50
CA VAL A 122 -8.92 19.06 18.80
C VAL A 122 -10.11 18.40 19.52
N ALA A 123 -9.90 17.20 20.08
CA ALA A 123 -10.89 16.45 20.86
C ALA A 123 -12.27 16.28 20.17
N CYS A 124 -12.29 16.09 18.85
CA CYS A 124 -13.54 16.01 18.08
C CYS A 124 -14.34 14.70 18.26
N GLY A 125 -13.73 13.65 18.85
CA GLY A 125 -14.30 12.30 18.98
C GLY A 125 -14.45 11.51 17.67
N ALA A 126 -14.16 12.11 16.52
CA ALA A 126 -14.48 11.53 15.22
C ALA A 126 -13.60 10.32 14.84
N CYS A 127 -12.35 10.24 15.32
CA CYS A 127 -11.49 9.06 15.13
C CYS A 127 -11.92 7.85 15.99
N CYS A 128 -12.72 8.09 17.04
CA CYS A 128 -13.30 7.04 17.88
C CYS A 128 -14.54 6.37 17.26
N HIS A 129 -14.82 6.64 15.98
CA HIS A 129 -15.93 6.03 15.21
C HIS A 129 -15.40 5.16 14.06
N GLY A 130 -15.98 3.97 13.93
CA GLY A 130 -15.74 3.03 12.85
C GLY A 130 -14.27 2.66 12.68
N THR A 131 -13.52 2.63 13.78
CA THR A 131 -12.12 2.19 13.85
C THR A 131 -12.03 1.14 14.94
N ASP A 132 -11.53 -0.04 14.59
CA ASP A 132 -11.11 -1.00 15.58
C ASP A 132 -9.85 -0.47 16.28
N VAL A 133 -9.83 -0.49 17.61
CA VAL A 133 -8.73 0.04 18.40
C VAL A 133 -7.99 -1.11 19.05
N GLY A 134 -6.85 -1.46 18.50
CA GLY A 134 -5.98 -2.51 19.04
C GLY A 134 -4.96 -2.99 17.99
N PRO A 135 -4.24 -4.08 18.29
CA PRO A 135 -4.32 -4.88 19.50
C PRO A 135 -3.92 -4.10 20.77
N LEU A 136 -4.60 -4.37 21.88
CA LEU A 136 -4.25 -3.84 23.20
C LEU A 136 -3.11 -4.64 23.81
N LYS A 137 -2.23 -3.96 24.55
CA LYS A 137 -1.18 -4.61 25.34
C LYS A 137 -1.75 -5.15 26.66
N PRO A 138 -1.18 -6.22 27.22
CA PRO A 138 -1.52 -6.68 28.57
C PRO A 138 -1.50 -5.55 29.61
N ASP A 139 -0.44 -4.75 29.63
CA ASP A 139 -0.31 -3.62 30.58
C ASP A 139 -1.39 -2.53 30.36
N ASP A 140 -1.85 -2.32 29.12
CA ASP A 140 -2.95 -1.39 28.87
C ASP A 140 -4.27 -1.96 29.41
N ILE A 141 -4.50 -3.27 29.23
CA ILE A 141 -5.67 -3.97 29.74
C ILE A 141 -5.69 -3.93 31.27
N ASP A 142 -4.57 -4.26 31.92
CA ASP A 142 -4.45 -4.27 33.38
C ASP A 142 -4.65 -2.88 33.97
N ARG A 143 -4.09 -1.83 33.35
CA ARG A 143 -4.28 -0.44 33.77
C ARG A 143 -5.74 -0.02 33.67
N ILE A 144 -6.45 -0.40 32.60
CA ILE A 144 -7.86 -0.04 32.41
C ILE A 144 -8.74 -0.81 33.40
N LYS A 145 -8.43 -2.08 33.72
CA LYS A 145 -9.18 -2.90 34.69
C LYS A 145 -9.13 -2.38 36.14
N GLN A 146 -8.20 -1.49 36.47
CA GLN A 146 -8.07 -0.94 37.83
C GLN A 146 -9.21 0.02 38.22
N ILE A 147 -10.04 0.44 37.27
CA ILE A 147 -11.12 1.40 37.48
C ILE A 147 -12.45 0.71 37.20
N ASP A 148 -13.41 0.88 38.11
CA ASP A 148 -14.80 0.53 37.83
C ASP A 148 -15.39 1.56 36.85
N TRP A 149 -15.58 1.14 35.60
CA TRP A 149 -16.11 1.99 34.55
C TRP A 149 -17.64 2.06 34.53
N SER A 150 -18.33 1.15 35.23
CA SER A 150 -19.80 1.08 35.24
C SER A 150 -20.50 2.43 35.47
N PRO A 151 -20.08 3.31 36.41
CA PRO A 151 -20.72 4.61 36.61
C PRO A 151 -20.36 5.68 35.57
N HIS A 152 -19.45 5.39 34.65
CA HIS A 152 -18.87 6.36 33.71
C HIS A 152 -19.16 6.05 32.24
N LEU A 153 -19.55 4.81 31.92
CA LEU A 153 -19.83 4.39 30.55
C LEU A 153 -21.13 5.01 30.02
N PRO A 154 -21.22 5.23 28.69
CA PRO A 154 -22.45 5.70 28.07
C PRO A 154 -23.64 4.75 28.30
N GLN A 155 -24.85 5.28 28.21
CA GLN A 155 -26.06 4.47 28.36
C GLN A 155 -26.08 3.31 27.33
N GLY A 156 -26.39 2.10 27.80
CA GLY A 156 -26.45 0.90 26.97
C GLY A 156 -25.11 0.20 26.76
N VAL A 157 -24.04 0.64 27.45
CA VAL A 157 -22.73 -0.03 27.47
C VAL A 157 -22.49 -0.63 28.87
N SER A 158 -22.20 -1.92 28.94
CA SER A 158 -21.82 -2.65 30.15
C SER A 158 -20.31 -2.55 30.42
N ALA A 159 -19.91 -2.77 31.68
CA ALA A 159 -18.51 -2.90 32.07
C ALA A 159 -17.80 -4.13 31.47
N ASP A 160 -18.55 -5.07 30.88
CA ASP A 160 -17.98 -6.20 30.14
C ASP A 160 -17.83 -5.90 28.63
N ASP A 161 -18.41 -4.80 28.13
CA ASP A 161 -18.46 -4.50 26.69
C ASP A 161 -17.17 -3.89 26.13
N TRP A 162 -16.20 -3.52 26.98
CA TRP A 162 -15.06 -2.70 26.56
C TRP A 162 -13.86 -3.47 26.02
N LEU A 163 -13.89 -4.80 26.06
CA LEU A 163 -12.91 -5.67 25.43
C LEU A 163 -13.61 -6.60 24.44
N ASP A 164 -13.13 -6.61 23.20
CA ASP A 164 -13.54 -7.59 22.19
C ASP A 164 -12.34 -8.48 21.85
N GLU A 165 -12.45 -9.80 22.01
CA GLU A 165 -11.46 -10.77 21.54
C GLU A 165 -11.77 -11.17 20.10
N VAL A 166 -10.78 -11.09 19.23
CA VAL A 166 -10.93 -11.36 17.80
C VAL A 166 -9.87 -12.34 17.33
N ASP A 167 -10.29 -13.34 16.56
CA ASP A 167 -9.37 -14.27 15.89
C ASP A 167 -8.51 -13.53 14.87
N HIS A 168 -7.19 -13.60 15.04
CA HIS A 168 -6.23 -13.04 14.11
C HIS A 168 -5.25 -14.15 13.65
N PRO A 169 -4.71 -14.10 12.41
CA PRO A 169 -3.85 -15.17 11.89
C PRO A 169 -2.61 -15.49 12.73
N ALA A 170 -2.16 -14.53 13.55
CA ALA A 170 -1.04 -14.69 14.49
C ALA A 170 -1.46 -15.17 15.90
N GLY A 171 -2.73 -15.52 16.09
CA GLY A 171 -3.34 -15.81 17.40
C GLY A 171 -4.42 -14.79 17.77
N PRO A 172 -5.27 -15.08 18.77
CA PRO A 172 -6.31 -14.15 19.22
C PRO A 172 -5.70 -12.83 19.70
N ILE A 173 -6.37 -11.73 19.38
CA ILE A 173 -6.01 -10.38 19.82
C ILE A 173 -7.16 -9.71 20.54
N THR A 174 -6.82 -8.83 21.48
CA THR A 174 -7.82 -8.04 22.22
C THR A 174 -7.91 -6.63 21.65
N LEU A 175 -9.11 -6.17 21.37
CA LEU A 175 -9.43 -4.83 20.91
C LEU A 175 -10.26 -4.08 21.97
N VAL A 176 -10.30 -2.75 21.89
CA VAL A 176 -11.30 -1.97 22.63
C VAL A 176 -12.67 -2.22 22.00
N GLY A 177 -13.66 -2.42 22.86
CA GLY A 177 -15.05 -2.57 22.52
C GLY A 177 -15.59 -1.47 21.61
N MET A 178 -16.36 -1.89 20.60
CA MET A 178 -17.10 -0.99 19.72
C MET A 178 -18.60 -1.31 19.80
N ARG A 179 -19.45 -0.30 20.00
CA ARG A 179 -20.92 -0.44 20.00
C ARG A 179 -21.53 0.64 19.11
N HIS A 180 -22.47 0.27 18.25
CA HIS A 180 -23.08 1.18 17.25
C HIS A 180 -22.05 1.99 16.45
N GLY A 181 -20.96 1.34 16.03
CA GLY A 181 -19.91 1.97 15.24
C GLY A 181 -19.06 3.01 15.98
N ARG A 182 -19.12 3.09 17.31
CA ARG A 182 -18.29 3.98 18.15
C ARG A 182 -17.61 3.24 19.28
N CYS A 183 -16.47 3.76 19.74
CA CYS A 183 -15.76 3.25 20.90
C CYS A 183 -16.65 3.36 22.15
N VAL A 184 -16.67 2.30 22.95
CA VAL A 184 -17.45 2.26 24.20
C VAL A 184 -17.06 3.35 25.21
N PHE A 185 -15.81 3.83 25.16
CA PHE A 185 -15.32 4.91 26.02
C PHE A 185 -15.52 6.30 25.41
N LEU A 186 -16.24 6.44 24.30
CA LEU A 186 -16.60 7.75 23.77
C LEU A 186 -17.87 8.24 24.46
N GLY A 187 -17.78 9.30 25.26
CA GLY A 187 -18.93 9.92 25.92
C GLY A 187 -19.83 10.69 24.96
N ASP A 188 -21.03 11.06 25.40
CA ASP A 188 -22.00 11.84 24.60
C ASP A 188 -21.53 13.26 24.30
N ASP A 189 -20.61 13.78 25.13
CA ASP A 189 -19.88 15.03 24.90
C ASP A 189 -18.72 14.89 23.89
N LYS A 190 -18.56 13.71 23.27
CA LYS A 190 -17.52 13.36 22.30
C LYS A 190 -16.10 13.30 22.88
N LEU A 191 -15.98 13.27 24.21
CA LEU A 191 -14.72 13.12 24.90
C LEU A 191 -14.49 11.66 25.32
N CYS A 192 -13.23 11.28 25.45
CA CYS A 192 -12.87 9.95 25.94
C CYS A 192 -13.12 9.88 27.45
N VAL A 193 -13.95 8.93 27.89
CA VAL A 193 -14.28 8.68 29.30
C VAL A 193 -13.03 8.35 30.11
N ILE A 194 -12.14 7.50 29.60
CA ILE A 194 -10.86 7.18 30.26
C ILE A 194 -10.08 8.47 30.54
N HIS A 195 -9.99 9.35 29.55
CA HIS A 195 -9.29 10.62 29.72
C HIS A 195 -9.97 11.52 30.75
N LYS A 196 -11.30 11.64 30.71
CA LYS A 196 -12.05 12.49 31.65
C LYS A 196 -11.92 12.03 33.11
N VAL A 197 -11.96 10.72 33.34
CA VAL A 197 -11.99 10.14 34.68
C VAL A 197 -10.58 9.98 35.25
N ALA A 198 -9.63 9.49 34.43
CA ALA A 198 -8.32 9.05 34.90
C ALA A 198 -7.14 9.80 34.23
N GLY A 199 -7.41 10.71 33.31
CA GLY A 199 -6.38 11.48 32.61
C GLY A 199 -5.85 10.79 31.34
N ALA A 200 -5.15 11.56 30.50
CA ALA A 200 -4.71 11.09 29.18
C ALA A 200 -3.81 9.85 29.24
N HIS A 201 -2.96 9.76 30.27
CA HIS A 201 -2.00 8.67 30.47
C HIS A 201 -2.64 7.31 30.74
N HIS A 202 -3.89 7.27 31.22
CA HIS A 202 -4.64 6.01 31.40
C HIS A 202 -5.18 5.44 30.09
N LYS A 203 -5.25 6.24 29.02
CA LYS A 203 -5.67 5.72 27.71
C LYS A 203 -4.71 4.61 27.25
N PRO A 204 -5.22 3.61 26.50
CA PRO A 204 -4.36 2.63 25.83
C PRO A 204 -3.21 3.31 25.09
N THR A 205 -2.04 2.68 25.08
CA THR A 205 -0.86 3.21 24.39
C THR A 205 -1.16 3.52 22.93
N ILE A 206 -1.91 2.65 22.23
CA ILE A 206 -2.32 2.89 20.84
C ILE A 206 -3.21 4.15 20.68
N CYS A 207 -4.06 4.44 21.67
CA CYS A 207 -4.91 5.64 21.68
C CYS A 207 -4.15 6.93 22.01
N ARG A 208 -3.03 6.81 22.73
CA ARG A 208 -2.10 7.93 23.01
C ARG A 208 -1.16 8.16 21.83
N GLN A 209 -0.72 7.08 21.18
CA GLN A 209 0.13 7.14 20.00
C GLN A 209 -0.59 7.78 18.82
N PHE A 210 -1.89 7.51 18.61
CA PHE A 210 -2.61 8.12 17.49
C PHE A 210 -2.54 9.67 17.54
N PRO A 211 -2.14 10.35 16.43
CA PRO A 211 -1.96 9.81 15.09
C PRO A 211 -0.52 9.48 14.69
N TYR A 212 0.45 9.48 15.59
CA TYR A 212 1.84 9.16 15.25
C TYR A 212 1.99 7.75 14.69
N THR A 213 2.81 7.65 13.64
CA THR A 213 3.31 6.38 13.10
C THR A 213 4.83 6.40 13.17
N PHE A 214 5.42 5.32 13.69
CA PHE A 214 6.86 5.18 13.83
C PHE A 214 7.36 4.11 12.86
N THR A 215 8.41 4.42 12.10
CA THR A 215 9.07 3.45 11.24
C THR A 215 10.53 3.32 11.63
N ARG A 216 10.93 2.13 12.07
CA ARG A 216 12.31 1.76 12.34
C ARG A 216 13.05 1.55 11.03
N THR A 217 14.22 2.16 10.94
CA THR A 217 15.10 2.15 9.78
C THR A 217 16.53 1.85 10.24
N PRO A 218 17.50 1.60 9.33
CA PRO A 218 18.90 1.45 9.71
C PRO A 218 19.49 2.66 10.43
N SER A 219 18.96 3.86 10.19
CA SER A 219 19.49 5.12 10.71
C SER A 219 18.73 5.66 11.93
N GLY A 220 17.71 4.96 12.43
CA GLY A 220 16.88 5.40 13.56
C GLY A 220 15.38 5.25 13.29
N VAL A 221 14.56 6.16 13.81
CA VAL A 221 13.09 6.12 13.67
C VAL A 221 12.58 7.33 12.87
N ASP A 222 11.90 7.05 11.77
CA ASP A 222 11.12 8.04 11.02
C ASP A 222 9.75 8.19 11.67
N VAL A 223 9.43 9.42 12.06
CA VAL A 223 8.13 9.80 12.64
C VAL A 223 7.25 10.35 11.53
N SER A 224 6.01 9.89 11.47
CA SER A 224 5.00 10.42 10.56
C SER A 224 3.61 10.39 11.23
N LEU A 225 2.56 10.67 10.46
CA LEU A 225 1.20 10.73 10.93
C LEU A 225 0.28 9.79 10.13
N SER A 226 -0.65 9.15 10.82
CA SER A 226 -1.85 8.58 10.23
C SER A 226 -2.80 9.71 9.87
N MET A 227 -3.16 9.78 8.61
CA MET A 227 -4.08 10.79 8.07
C MET A 227 -5.55 10.47 8.37
N GLU A 228 -5.82 9.50 9.24
CA GLU A 228 -7.19 9.08 9.60
C GLU A 228 -7.86 10.01 10.63
N CYS A 229 -7.17 11.09 11.04
CA CYS A 229 -7.79 12.12 11.87
C CYS A 229 -8.89 12.83 11.06
N ARG A 230 -10.15 12.55 11.37
CA ARG A 230 -11.29 13.18 10.69
C ARG A 230 -11.39 14.70 10.86
N SER A 231 -10.62 15.27 11.80
CA SER A 231 -10.44 16.73 11.95
C SER A 231 -9.05 17.20 11.49
N TRP A 232 -8.43 16.49 10.54
CA TRP A 232 -7.04 16.68 10.09
C TRP A 232 -6.66 18.16 9.94
N LEU A 233 -7.39 18.92 9.12
CA LEU A 233 -7.04 20.32 8.87
C LEU A 233 -7.11 21.21 10.12
N LYS A 234 -8.11 21.01 10.98
CA LYS A 234 -8.20 21.74 12.26
C LYS A 234 -7.04 21.35 13.17
N ALA A 235 -6.73 20.06 13.23
CA ALA A 235 -5.63 19.54 14.03
C ALA A 235 -4.27 20.03 13.54
N LYS A 236 -4.06 20.09 12.22
CA LYS A 236 -2.85 20.63 11.59
C LYS A 236 -2.66 22.11 11.91
N ARG A 237 -3.72 22.92 11.75
CA ARG A 237 -3.68 24.37 12.01
C ARG A 237 -3.41 24.72 13.46
N ASN A 238 -3.91 23.90 14.39
CA ASN A 238 -3.71 24.07 15.83
C ASN A 238 -2.48 23.31 16.35
N GLY A 239 -1.77 22.59 15.48
CA GLY A 239 -0.68 21.70 15.84
C GLY A 239 0.69 22.35 15.75
N ALA A 240 1.56 21.96 16.68
CA ALA A 240 3.00 22.22 16.57
C ALA A 240 3.64 21.31 15.50
N PRO A 241 4.83 21.66 14.99
CA PRO A 241 5.70 20.70 14.30
C PRO A 241 5.95 19.46 15.18
N LEU A 242 6.07 18.28 14.58
CA LEU A 242 6.21 17.02 15.34
C LEU A 242 7.48 16.98 16.20
N GLU A 243 8.55 17.64 15.76
CA GLU A 243 9.80 17.79 16.52
C GLU A 243 9.57 18.41 17.92
N GLN A 244 8.58 19.28 18.07
CA GLN A 244 8.27 19.90 19.36
C GLN A 244 7.59 18.93 20.34
N ASP A 245 7.13 17.75 19.87
CA ASP A 245 6.51 16.71 20.70
C ASP A 245 7.45 15.52 20.93
N GLU A 246 8.76 15.71 20.73
CA GLU A 246 9.79 14.68 20.86
C GLU A 246 9.70 13.92 22.20
N ALA A 247 9.50 14.63 23.32
CA ALA A 247 9.41 14.00 24.63
C ALA A 247 8.25 13.00 24.72
N THR A 248 7.08 13.35 24.17
CA THR A 248 5.92 12.45 24.10
C THR A 248 6.19 11.27 23.18
N ILE A 249 6.81 11.52 22.02
CA ILE A 249 7.16 10.47 21.05
C ILE A 249 8.13 9.47 21.66
N ARG A 250 9.19 9.93 22.35
CA ARG A 250 10.13 9.06 23.06
C ARG A 250 9.45 8.25 24.15
N ALA A 251 8.55 8.86 24.91
CA ALA A 251 7.77 8.15 25.93
C ALA A 251 6.90 7.03 25.31
N LEU A 252 6.21 7.31 24.20
CA LEU A 252 5.40 6.32 23.49
C LEU A 252 6.25 5.15 22.97
N ILE A 253 7.45 5.42 22.43
CA ILE A 253 8.39 4.39 21.99
C ILE A 253 8.90 3.56 23.17
N ALA A 254 9.30 4.21 24.27
CA ALA A 254 9.79 3.54 25.48
C ALA A 254 8.73 2.67 26.16
N GLU A 255 7.47 3.08 26.11
CA GLU A 255 6.33 2.28 26.57
C GLU A 255 5.99 1.12 25.59
N GLY A 256 6.76 0.95 24.51
CA GLY A 256 6.62 -0.11 23.51
C GLY A 256 5.51 0.15 22.49
N GLY A 257 5.14 1.41 22.24
CA GLY A 257 4.14 1.77 21.22
C GLY A 257 4.46 1.11 19.87
N PRO A 258 3.46 0.71 19.06
CA PRO A 258 3.71 0.07 17.78
C PRO A 258 4.69 0.82 16.88
N VAL A 259 5.79 0.14 16.51
CA VAL A 259 6.79 0.59 15.54
C VAL A 259 6.80 -0.36 14.35
N LEU A 260 6.77 0.19 13.14
CA LEU A 260 6.81 -0.55 11.89
C LEU A 260 8.26 -0.69 11.43
N ASP A 261 8.61 -1.81 10.79
CA ASP A 261 9.95 -2.00 10.26
C ASP A 261 10.00 -1.63 8.77
N LEU A 262 11.04 -0.90 8.38
CA LEU A 262 11.45 -0.85 6.98
C LEU A 262 12.06 -2.21 6.60
N PRO A 263 11.76 -2.78 5.42
CA PRO A 263 12.46 -3.96 4.95
C PRO A 263 13.96 -3.69 4.85
N ALA A 264 14.78 -4.67 5.23
CA ALA A 264 16.25 -4.57 5.13
C ALA A 264 16.70 -4.32 3.66
N VAL A 265 15.93 -4.86 2.71
CA VAL A 265 16.05 -4.60 1.28
C VAL A 265 14.70 -4.14 0.75
N VAL A 266 14.68 -3.03 0.02
CA VAL A 266 13.44 -2.45 -0.53
C VAL A 266 13.27 -2.95 -1.96
N SER A 267 12.22 -3.72 -2.23
CA SER A 267 11.90 -4.15 -3.59
C SER A 267 11.22 -3.01 -4.36
N LEU A 268 11.79 -2.58 -5.49
CA LEU A 268 11.14 -1.63 -6.40
C LEU A 268 10.02 -2.32 -7.18
N TRP A 269 10.34 -3.50 -7.73
CA TRP A 269 9.42 -4.38 -8.44
C TRP A 269 9.92 -5.83 -8.38
N SER A 270 9.13 -6.76 -8.89
CA SER A 270 9.54 -8.15 -9.05
C SER A 270 10.85 -8.23 -9.85
N GLY A 271 11.94 -8.61 -9.17
CA GLY A 271 13.26 -8.69 -9.80
C GLY A 271 14.06 -7.39 -9.81
N VAL A 272 13.65 -6.37 -9.06
CA VAL A 272 14.48 -5.17 -8.87
C VAL A 272 14.42 -4.79 -7.42
N ASP A 273 15.51 -5.03 -6.73
CA ASP A 273 15.72 -4.66 -5.35
C ASP A 273 16.66 -3.45 -5.28
N LEU A 274 16.39 -2.55 -4.33
CA LEU A 274 17.13 -1.31 -4.10
C LEU A 274 18.02 -1.45 -2.86
N THR A 275 19.20 -0.83 -2.92
CA THR A 275 19.98 -0.55 -1.71
C THR A 275 19.23 0.43 -0.82
N GLY A 276 19.58 0.46 0.48
CA GLY A 276 19.04 1.46 1.39
C GLY A 276 19.29 2.90 0.92
N GLU A 277 20.47 3.15 0.34
CA GLU A 277 20.83 4.44 -0.25
C GLU A 277 19.96 4.79 -1.47
N ALA A 278 19.80 3.86 -2.42
CA ALA A 278 18.97 4.07 -3.60
C ALA A 278 17.50 4.33 -3.22
N TRP A 279 16.98 3.62 -2.22
CA TRP A 279 15.64 3.91 -1.70
C TRP A 279 15.54 5.30 -1.08
N GLN A 280 16.54 5.75 -0.29
CA GLN A 280 16.51 7.08 0.30
C GLN A 280 16.63 8.18 -0.76
N ALA A 281 17.41 7.98 -1.82
CA ALA A 281 17.49 8.90 -2.95
C ALA A 281 16.14 9.00 -3.67
N LEU A 282 15.56 7.87 -4.08
CA LEU A 282 14.24 7.83 -4.71
C LEU A 282 13.16 8.48 -3.81
N ARG A 283 13.17 8.17 -2.51
CA ARG A 283 12.26 8.79 -1.54
C ARG A 283 12.46 10.30 -1.44
N GLY A 284 13.70 10.78 -1.52
CA GLY A 284 14.04 12.21 -1.57
C GLY A 284 13.37 12.90 -2.75
N ASP A 285 13.48 12.33 -3.94
CA ASP A 285 12.86 12.86 -5.16
C ASP A 285 11.32 12.87 -5.06
N LEU A 286 10.75 11.78 -4.54
CA LEU A 286 9.30 11.68 -4.27
C LEU A 286 8.82 12.77 -3.30
N LEU A 287 9.55 12.95 -2.19
CA LEU A 287 9.22 13.97 -1.19
C LEU A 287 9.30 15.37 -1.78
N GLU A 288 10.35 15.67 -2.52
CA GLU A 288 10.54 17.00 -3.12
C GLU A 288 9.48 17.32 -4.17
N GLY A 289 9.22 16.39 -5.09
CA GLY A 289 8.15 16.55 -6.08
C GLY A 289 6.79 16.79 -5.43
N VAL A 290 6.47 16.05 -4.37
CA VAL A 290 5.20 16.19 -3.64
C VAL A 290 5.13 17.55 -2.92
N ARG A 291 6.23 18.06 -2.34
CA ARG A 291 6.25 19.38 -1.67
C ARG A 291 5.86 20.51 -2.62
N VAL A 292 6.45 20.51 -3.82
CA VAL A 292 6.27 21.58 -4.82
C VAL A 292 4.99 21.42 -5.64
N ALA A 293 4.31 20.28 -5.56
CA ALA A 293 3.06 20.05 -6.26
C ALA A 293 1.96 21.05 -5.84
N THR A 294 1.40 21.75 -6.83
CA THR A 294 0.34 22.75 -6.66
C THR A 294 -1.04 22.26 -7.12
N THR A 295 -1.11 21.07 -7.70
CA THR A 295 -2.34 20.42 -8.17
C THR A 295 -2.36 18.95 -7.72
N VAL A 296 -3.54 18.31 -7.72
CA VAL A 296 -3.64 16.87 -7.44
C VAL A 296 -2.94 16.07 -8.53
N ALA A 297 -3.01 16.54 -9.78
CA ALA A 297 -2.25 16.00 -10.90
C ALA A 297 -0.75 15.99 -10.62
N GLY A 298 -0.20 17.12 -10.16
CA GLY A 298 1.21 17.25 -9.81
C GLY A 298 1.61 16.35 -8.64
N VAL A 299 0.73 16.11 -7.67
CA VAL A 299 1.01 15.13 -6.58
C VAL A 299 1.11 13.72 -7.16
N VAL A 300 0.22 13.33 -8.09
CA VAL A 300 0.29 12.01 -8.72
C VAL A 300 1.55 11.87 -9.57
N GLU A 301 1.85 12.84 -10.41
CA GLU A 301 3.05 12.83 -11.25
C GLU A 301 4.34 12.76 -10.41
N ALA A 302 4.42 13.55 -9.34
CA ALA A 302 5.52 13.50 -8.38
C ALA A 302 5.68 12.14 -7.71
N LEU A 303 4.60 11.37 -7.55
CA LEU A 303 4.66 10.03 -6.98
C LEU A 303 5.07 8.97 -8.00
N THR A 304 4.73 9.14 -9.27
CA THR A 304 4.89 8.09 -10.29
C THR A 304 6.15 8.25 -11.13
N ALA A 305 6.48 9.48 -11.56
CA ALA A 305 7.57 9.70 -12.51
C ALA A 305 8.94 9.24 -11.99
N PRO A 306 9.35 9.54 -10.74
CA PRO A 306 10.63 9.07 -10.21
C PRO A 306 10.71 7.53 -10.12
N VAL A 307 9.59 6.88 -9.83
CA VAL A 307 9.52 5.41 -9.67
C VAL A 307 9.61 4.71 -11.03
N VAL A 308 8.98 5.27 -12.06
CA VAL A 308 9.11 4.79 -13.44
C VAL A 308 10.55 4.96 -13.91
N ALA A 309 11.14 6.15 -13.71
CA ALA A 309 12.53 6.40 -14.08
C ALA A 309 13.51 5.43 -13.40
N ALA A 310 13.37 5.23 -12.08
CA ALA A 310 14.19 4.27 -11.34
C ALA A 310 14.00 2.82 -11.82
N PHE A 311 12.79 2.46 -12.23
CA PHE A 311 12.52 1.12 -12.77
C PHE A 311 13.13 0.92 -14.14
N ASP A 312 12.98 1.91 -15.03
CA ASP A 312 13.51 1.88 -16.40
C ASP A 312 15.03 1.85 -16.38
N GLU A 313 15.68 2.70 -15.56
CA GLU A 313 17.13 2.67 -15.34
C GLU A 313 17.62 1.29 -14.86
N ALA A 314 16.90 0.67 -13.92
CA ALA A 314 17.23 -0.66 -13.42
C ALA A 314 16.90 -1.81 -14.41
N HIS A 315 16.09 -1.54 -15.45
CA HIS A 315 15.70 -2.52 -16.47
C HIS A 315 16.42 -2.35 -17.82
N GLU A 316 17.14 -1.24 -18.03
CA GLU A 316 17.82 -0.89 -19.28
C GLU A 316 19.04 -1.79 -19.61
N VAL A 317 19.29 -2.86 -18.87
CA VAL A 317 20.37 -3.82 -19.17
C VAL A 317 19.80 -4.97 -20.04
N PRO A 318 19.85 -4.88 -21.39
CA PRO A 318 19.54 -6.03 -22.23
C PRO A 318 20.58 -7.11 -21.99
N VAL A 319 20.18 -8.15 -21.27
CA VAL A 319 21.02 -9.33 -21.14
C VAL A 319 21.12 -9.96 -22.52
N GLY A 320 22.34 -10.18 -23.02
CA GLY A 320 22.57 -10.58 -24.41
C GLY A 320 21.78 -11.84 -24.82
N TYR A 321 21.62 -12.80 -23.91
CA TYR A 321 20.82 -14.02 -24.12
C TYR A 321 19.31 -13.81 -23.93
N LEU A 322 18.84 -12.61 -23.55
CA LEU A 322 17.42 -12.25 -23.53
C LEU A 322 17.02 -11.35 -24.71
N ALA A 323 17.97 -10.96 -25.56
CA ALA A 323 17.64 -10.24 -26.78
C ALA A 323 16.89 -11.18 -27.74
N ARG A 324 15.74 -10.72 -28.28
CA ARG A 324 14.99 -11.45 -29.33
C ARG A 324 15.88 -11.83 -30.51
N GLY A 325 16.84 -10.96 -30.84
CA GLY A 325 17.87 -11.19 -31.87
C GLY A 325 18.80 -12.37 -31.57
N ALA A 326 19.21 -12.58 -30.30
CA ALA A 326 20.03 -13.73 -29.91
C ALA A 326 19.32 -15.08 -30.11
N TRP A 327 17.99 -15.05 -30.26
CA TRP A 327 17.14 -16.21 -30.48
C TRP A 327 16.46 -16.21 -31.85
N GLY A 328 16.86 -15.33 -32.77
CA GLY A 328 16.24 -15.26 -34.11
C GLY A 328 14.73 -14.97 -34.11
N LEU A 329 14.19 -14.40 -33.04
CA LEU A 329 12.78 -14.00 -32.96
C LEU A 329 12.60 -12.61 -33.61
N PRO A 330 11.54 -12.38 -34.43
CA PRO A 330 11.24 -11.06 -34.96
C PRO A 330 10.97 -10.07 -33.82
N ALA A 331 11.21 -8.77 -34.05
CA ALA A 331 10.94 -7.71 -33.07
C ALA A 331 9.48 -7.76 -32.56
N ALA A 332 9.24 -7.31 -31.33
CA ALA A 332 7.88 -7.19 -30.82
C ALA A 332 7.13 -6.18 -31.70
N VAL A 333 5.92 -6.53 -32.16
CA VAL A 333 5.03 -5.58 -32.82
C VAL A 333 4.45 -4.69 -31.72
N GLY A 334 4.96 -3.45 -31.63
CA GLY A 334 4.57 -2.45 -30.63
C GLY A 334 3.47 -1.51 -31.13
N ASP A 335 2.33 -2.04 -31.55
CA ASP A 335 1.23 -1.27 -32.17
C ASP A 335 -0.14 -1.52 -31.49
N GLU A 336 -0.16 -1.88 -30.19
CA GLU A 336 -1.42 -1.72 -29.47
C GLU A 336 -1.66 -0.22 -29.24
N ASP A 337 -2.80 0.28 -29.71
CA ASP A 337 -3.27 1.63 -29.42
C ASP A 337 -3.19 1.86 -27.89
N PRO A 338 -2.26 2.71 -27.39
CA PRO A 338 -2.02 2.87 -25.96
C PRO A 338 -3.30 3.25 -25.21
N VAL A 339 -4.18 3.97 -25.89
CA VAL A 339 -5.48 4.36 -25.40
C VAL A 339 -6.41 3.16 -25.27
N ALA A 340 -6.47 2.28 -26.28
CA ALA A 340 -7.26 1.06 -26.22
C ALA A 340 -6.77 0.11 -25.10
N THR A 341 -5.45 -0.04 -24.94
CA THR A 341 -4.83 -0.85 -23.87
C THR A 341 -5.15 -0.28 -22.50
N PHE A 342 -5.04 1.05 -22.34
CA PHE A 342 -5.44 1.74 -21.11
C PHE A 342 -6.92 1.50 -20.76
N LEU A 343 -7.82 1.67 -21.73
CA LEU A 343 -9.26 1.46 -21.53
C LEU A 343 -9.59 -0.01 -21.24
N ALA A 344 -8.88 -0.95 -21.87
CA ALA A 344 -9.00 -2.37 -21.58
C ALA A 344 -8.56 -2.70 -20.15
N GLY A 345 -7.44 -2.10 -19.68
CA GLY A 345 -6.99 -2.18 -18.29
C GLY A 345 -8.04 -1.65 -17.33
N CYS A 346 -8.58 -0.45 -17.60
CA CYS A 346 -9.65 0.15 -16.79
C CYS A 346 -10.89 -0.75 -16.69
N ARG A 347 -11.35 -1.32 -17.82
CA ARG A 347 -12.49 -2.27 -17.82
C ARG A 347 -12.19 -3.52 -17.01
N ARG A 348 -11.00 -4.10 -17.15
CA ARG A 348 -10.61 -5.31 -16.43
C ARG A 348 -10.56 -5.07 -14.92
N VAL A 349 -9.81 -4.05 -14.48
CA VAL A 349 -9.69 -3.70 -13.07
C VAL A 349 -11.04 -3.25 -12.50
N GLY A 350 -11.79 -2.44 -13.25
CA GLY A 350 -13.12 -1.97 -12.85
C GLY A 350 -14.12 -3.11 -12.69
N GLY A 351 -14.14 -4.06 -13.61
CA GLY A 351 -15.01 -5.24 -13.52
C GLY A 351 -14.66 -6.15 -12.33
N ALA A 352 -13.37 -6.42 -12.13
CA ALA A 352 -12.89 -7.24 -11.01
C ALA A 352 -13.17 -6.57 -9.64
N LEU A 353 -12.86 -5.27 -9.50
CA LEU A 353 -13.16 -4.51 -8.29
C LEU A 353 -14.67 -4.42 -8.04
N SER A 354 -15.47 -4.15 -9.07
CA SER A 354 -16.92 -4.05 -8.95
C SER A 354 -17.53 -5.35 -8.44
N SER A 355 -17.15 -6.48 -9.03
CA SER A 355 -17.68 -7.79 -8.65
C SER A 355 -17.17 -8.23 -7.26
N GLY A 356 -15.87 -8.06 -7.00
CA GLY A 356 -15.27 -8.44 -5.72
C GLY A 356 -15.80 -7.63 -4.55
N LEU A 357 -16.02 -6.32 -4.72
CA LEU A 357 -16.57 -5.47 -3.67
C LEU A 357 -18.07 -5.70 -3.45
N GLU A 358 -18.82 -6.02 -4.50
CA GLU A 358 -20.22 -6.41 -4.34
C GLU A 358 -20.35 -7.70 -3.54
N ALA A 359 -19.53 -8.72 -3.87
CA ALA A 359 -19.50 -9.97 -3.11
C ALA A 359 -19.12 -9.75 -1.63
N LEU A 360 -18.18 -8.85 -1.35
CA LEU A 360 -17.84 -8.47 0.02
C LEU A 360 -18.98 -7.75 0.74
N ALA A 361 -19.68 -6.84 0.07
CA ALA A 361 -20.82 -6.14 0.65
C ALA A 361 -21.96 -7.10 1.00
N VAL A 362 -22.28 -8.04 0.09
CA VAL A 362 -23.26 -9.11 0.34
C VAL A 362 -22.84 -9.96 1.54
N GLY A 363 -21.57 -10.37 1.60
CA GLY A 363 -21.07 -11.14 2.75
C GLY A 363 -21.11 -10.38 4.08
N PHE A 364 -21.01 -9.04 4.06
CA PHE A 364 -21.23 -8.22 5.26
C PHE A 364 -22.71 -8.15 5.65
N ASP A 365 -23.63 -8.00 4.69
CA ASP A 365 -25.07 -8.02 4.97
C ASP A 365 -25.54 -9.37 5.52
N GLU A 366 -25.06 -10.48 4.96
CA GLU A 366 -25.35 -11.83 5.45
C GLU A 366 -24.83 -12.08 6.88
N ALA A 367 -23.86 -11.28 7.32
CA ALA A 367 -23.31 -11.30 8.67
C ALA A 367 -23.89 -10.20 9.58
N ASP A 368 -24.99 -9.57 9.19
CA ASP A 368 -25.65 -8.45 9.90
C ASP A 368 -24.74 -7.22 10.14
N ARG A 369 -23.74 -7.02 9.25
CA ARG A 369 -22.78 -5.89 9.28
C ARG A 369 -23.10 -4.84 8.22
N HIS A 370 -24.33 -4.32 8.25
CA HIS A 370 -24.86 -3.41 7.22
C HIS A 370 -24.02 -2.14 7.01
N ASP A 371 -23.45 -1.55 8.07
CA ASP A 371 -22.59 -0.36 7.96
C ASP A 371 -21.30 -0.64 7.14
N GLU A 372 -20.76 -1.86 7.22
CA GLU A 372 -19.61 -2.30 6.43
C GLU A 372 -20.02 -2.57 4.99
N ALA A 373 -21.19 -3.17 4.78
CA ALA A 373 -21.75 -3.39 3.45
C ALA A 373 -21.94 -2.06 2.71
N ASP A 374 -22.56 -1.08 3.35
CA ASP A 374 -22.81 0.25 2.77
C ASP A 374 -21.52 1.03 2.50
N ARG A 375 -20.55 0.98 3.43
CA ARG A 375 -19.21 1.55 3.19
C ARG A 375 -18.53 0.88 2.00
N THR A 376 -18.63 -0.44 1.89
CA THR A 376 -18.06 -1.22 0.79
C THR A 376 -18.70 -0.85 -0.55
N ARG A 377 -20.03 -0.73 -0.62
CA ARG A 377 -20.76 -0.27 -1.81
C ARG A 377 -20.38 1.15 -2.20
N ARG A 378 -20.20 2.05 -1.23
CA ARG A 378 -19.77 3.43 -1.48
C ARG A 378 -18.36 3.48 -2.09
N VAL A 379 -17.42 2.70 -1.58
CA VAL A 379 -16.07 2.58 -2.16
C VAL A 379 -16.11 1.94 -3.55
N ARG A 380 -16.90 0.89 -3.73
CA ARG A 380 -17.16 0.28 -5.04
C ARG A 380 -17.61 1.33 -6.05
N TRP A 381 -18.58 2.15 -5.68
CA TRP A 381 -19.10 3.22 -6.53
C TRP A 381 -18.02 4.25 -6.91
N MET A 382 -17.21 4.69 -5.94
CA MET A 382 -16.08 5.61 -6.20
C MET A 382 -15.05 5.01 -7.17
N LEU A 383 -14.64 3.76 -6.96
CA LEU A 383 -13.63 3.09 -7.79
C LEU A 383 -14.13 2.79 -9.20
N VAL A 384 -15.38 2.34 -9.34
CA VAL A 384 -16.00 2.12 -10.64
C VAL A 384 -16.15 3.44 -11.41
N ALA A 385 -16.54 4.52 -10.72
CA ALA A 385 -16.62 5.83 -11.35
C ALA A 385 -15.25 6.31 -11.86
N LEU A 386 -14.19 6.15 -11.05
CA LEU A 386 -12.82 6.47 -11.46
C LEU A 386 -12.41 5.69 -12.71
N LEU A 387 -12.62 4.37 -12.69
CA LEU A 387 -12.23 3.47 -13.77
C LEU A 387 -13.15 3.53 -15.00
N SER A 388 -14.28 4.26 -14.91
CA SER A 388 -15.13 4.56 -16.07
C SER A 388 -14.61 5.71 -16.94
N GLY A 389 -13.49 6.34 -16.54
CA GLY A 389 -12.92 7.49 -17.26
C GLY A 389 -13.58 8.83 -16.92
N ARG A 390 -14.27 8.94 -15.77
CA ARG A 390 -14.74 10.23 -15.25
C ARG A 390 -13.51 11.07 -14.89
N ARG A 391 -13.44 12.34 -15.36
CA ARG A 391 -12.29 13.18 -15.04
C ARG A 391 -12.31 13.58 -13.57
N VAL A 392 -11.11 13.63 -13.00
CA VAL A 392 -10.85 14.18 -11.67
C VAL A 392 -11.17 15.69 -11.66
N ASP A 393 -10.94 16.39 -12.77
CA ASP A 393 -11.22 17.82 -12.92
C ASP A 393 -12.69 18.17 -13.19
N ASP A 394 -13.54 17.19 -13.53
CA ASP A 394 -14.99 17.43 -13.70
C ASP A 394 -15.67 17.76 -12.36
N LEU A 395 -14.92 17.70 -11.27
CA LEU A 395 -15.38 17.95 -9.92
C LEU A 395 -15.34 19.44 -9.58
N VAL A 396 -16.20 19.83 -8.65
CA VAL A 396 -16.25 21.21 -8.21
C VAL A 396 -14.91 21.60 -7.57
N PRO A 397 -14.27 22.70 -8.02
CA PRO A 397 -13.02 23.17 -7.46
C PRO A 397 -13.11 23.34 -5.94
N PHE A 398 -12.02 23.00 -5.26
CA PHE A 398 -11.97 23.02 -3.81
C PHE A 398 -10.66 23.66 -3.31
N ALA A 399 -10.80 24.80 -2.64
CA ALA A 399 -9.70 25.44 -1.93
C ALA A 399 -9.20 24.51 -0.83
N HIS A 400 -7.90 24.20 -0.82
CA HIS A 400 -7.21 23.23 0.07
C HIS A 400 -7.26 21.75 -0.33
N GLY A 401 -7.88 21.37 -1.45
CA GLY A 401 -7.88 19.96 -1.87
C GLY A 401 -6.49 19.39 -2.05
N VAL A 402 -5.64 20.13 -2.75
CA VAL A 402 -4.24 19.77 -2.99
C VAL A 402 -3.46 19.64 -1.69
N GLU A 403 -3.70 20.52 -0.72
CA GLU A 403 -3.00 20.50 0.57
C GLU A 403 -3.24 19.18 1.32
N ILE A 404 -4.49 18.69 1.38
CA ILE A 404 -4.81 17.42 2.05
C ILE A 404 -4.15 16.24 1.35
N TRP A 405 -4.22 16.18 0.01
CA TRP A 405 -3.62 15.08 -0.75
C TRP A 405 -2.10 15.10 -0.70
N ARG A 406 -1.50 16.29 -0.67
CA ARG A 406 -0.06 16.46 -0.44
C ARG A 406 0.35 16.00 0.94
N ASP A 407 -0.36 16.40 1.99
CA ASP A 407 -0.10 15.94 3.36
C ASP A 407 -0.21 14.42 3.46
N LEU A 408 -1.19 13.81 2.78
CA LEU A 408 -1.33 12.36 2.72
C LEU A 408 -0.14 11.68 2.06
N ALA A 409 0.31 12.21 0.92
CA ALA A 409 1.47 11.68 0.20
C ALA A 409 2.74 11.82 1.05
N LEU A 410 3.00 12.99 1.64
CA LEU A 410 4.13 13.21 2.55
C LEU A 410 4.07 12.25 3.74
N ALA A 411 2.93 12.17 4.44
CA ALA A 411 2.79 11.27 5.57
C ALA A 411 3.06 9.80 5.20
N SER A 412 2.59 9.37 4.03
CA SER A 412 2.81 8.01 3.52
C SER A 412 4.29 7.75 3.20
N LEU A 413 4.97 8.71 2.58
CA LEU A 413 6.40 8.63 2.24
C LEU A 413 7.29 8.67 3.50
N TYR A 414 6.96 9.52 4.48
CA TYR A 414 7.66 9.56 5.76
C TYR A 414 7.47 8.28 6.57
N ALA A 415 6.29 7.66 6.52
CA ALA A 415 6.01 6.36 7.13
C ALA A 415 6.55 5.15 6.33
N HIS A 416 7.33 5.40 5.26
CA HIS A 416 7.80 4.41 4.29
C HIS A 416 6.70 3.45 3.80
N GLU A 417 5.45 3.92 3.74
CA GLU A 417 4.30 3.05 3.42
C GLU A 417 4.47 2.35 2.07
N PRO A 418 4.99 3.00 1.00
CA PRO A 418 5.23 2.31 -0.26
C PRO A 418 6.28 1.20 -0.18
N ALA A 419 7.42 1.46 0.47
CA ALA A 419 8.51 0.48 0.59
C ALA A 419 8.18 -0.69 1.51
N ARG A 420 7.22 -0.52 2.45
CA ARG A 420 6.73 -1.60 3.32
C ARG A 420 5.67 -2.49 2.66
N GLN A 421 5.22 -2.15 1.45
CA GLN A 421 4.40 -3.08 0.66
C GLN A 421 5.28 -4.22 0.09
N ARG A 422 4.67 -5.07 -0.73
CA ARG A 422 5.41 -6.09 -1.49
C ARG A 422 6.55 -5.50 -2.31
N ASP A 423 6.31 -4.32 -2.87
CA ASP A 423 7.26 -3.53 -3.65
C ASP A 423 6.78 -2.08 -3.74
N VAL A 424 7.71 -1.16 -4.03
CA VAL A 424 7.47 0.28 -4.08
C VAL A 424 6.42 0.64 -5.12
N MET A 425 6.46 0.06 -6.33
CA MET A 425 5.48 0.37 -7.38
C MET A 425 4.06 0.01 -6.97
N THR A 426 3.85 -1.14 -6.32
CA THR A 426 2.55 -1.54 -5.77
C THR A 426 2.10 -0.57 -4.68
N GLY A 427 3.02 -0.14 -3.81
CA GLY A 427 2.72 0.83 -2.77
C GLY A 427 2.36 2.21 -3.30
N VAL A 428 3.10 2.69 -4.30
CA VAL A 428 2.81 3.94 -5.01
C VAL A 428 1.50 3.85 -5.76
N SER A 429 1.25 2.74 -6.48
CA SER A 429 -0.04 2.49 -7.15
C SER A 429 -1.23 2.59 -6.20
N ARG A 430 -1.13 1.99 -5.01
CA ARG A 430 -2.18 2.08 -3.98
C ARG A 430 -2.33 3.50 -3.42
N LEU A 431 -1.24 4.23 -3.24
CA LEU A 431 -1.27 5.63 -2.79
C LEU A 431 -1.94 6.53 -3.85
N VAL A 432 -1.58 6.38 -5.11
CA VAL A 432 -2.19 7.10 -6.23
C VAL A 432 -3.68 6.75 -6.33
N LEU A 433 -4.04 5.47 -6.25
CA LEU A 433 -5.45 5.04 -6.24
C LEU A 433 -6.23 5.70 -5.10
N ARG A 434 -5.66 5.78 -3.89
CA ARG A 434 -6.27 6.50 -2.75
C ARG A 434 -6.54 7.96 -3.07
N ILE A 435 -5.55 8.65 -3.61
CA ILE A 435 -5.63 10.08 -3.92
C ILE A 435 -6.68 10.33 -5.00
N LEU A 436 -6.63 9.58 -6.10
CA LEU A 436 -7.55 9.76 -7.23
C LEU A 436 -8.98 9.38 -6.87
N ALA A 437 -9.19 8.20 -6.28
CA ALA A 437 -10.52 7.76 -5.86
C ALA A 437 -11.09 8.64 -4.76
N GLY A 438 -10.25 9.12 -3.85
CA GLY A 438 -10.65 9.99 -2.75
C GLY A 438 -11.02 11.38 -3.23
N HIS A 439 -10.25 11.94 -4.17
CA HIS A 439 -10.58 13.21 -4.81
C HIS A 439 -11.92 13.10 -5.53
N LEU A 440 -12.10 12.03 -6.33
CA LEU A 440 -13.36 11.75 -7.02
C LEU A 440 -14.54 11.60 -6.04
N GLY A 441 -14.35 10.80 -5.00
CA GLY A 441 -15.30 10.57 -3.93
C GLY A 441 -15.76 11.85 -3.25
N SER A 442 -14.85 12.81 -3.06
CA SER A 442 -15.16 14.11 -2.43
C SER A 442 -16.16 14.91 -3.27
N GLY A 443 -15.93 14.99 -4.58
CA GLY A 443 -16.86 15.65 -5.51
C GLY A 443 -18.21 14.94 -5.61
N MET A 444 -18.18 13.60 -5.57
CA MET A 444 -19.37 12.76 -5.54
C MET A 444 -20.21 12.96 -4.27
N LEU A 445 -19.59 13.09 -3.10
CA LEU A 445 -20.27 13.41 -1.84
C LEU A 445 -20.87 14.81 -1.85
N ALA A 446 -20.20 15.78 -2.47
CA ALA A 446 -20.76 17.12 -2.67
C ALA A 446 -22.02 17.07 -3.55
N GLN A 447 -21.94 16.36 -4.68
CA GLN A 447 -23.07 16.16 -5.60
C GLN A 447 -24.25 15.45 -4.93
N ALA A 448 -24.02 14.36 -4.21
CA ALA A 448 -25.06 13.60 -3.52
C ALA A 448 -25.77 14.45 -2.44
N ALA A 449 -25.04 15.36 -1.79
CA ALA A 449 -25.59 16.31 -0.84
C ALA A 449 -26.21 17.56 -1.50
N LEU A 450 -26.36 17.57 -2.84
CA LEU A 450 -26.86 18.69 -3.64
C LEU A 450 -26.10 20.00 -3.38
N ARG A 451 -24.81 19.90 -3.04
CA ARG A 451 -23.93 21.04 -2.82
C ARG A 451 -23.18 21.34 -4.11
N GLY A 452 -23.26 22.59 -4.56
CA GLY A 452 -22.42 23.12 -5.63
C GLY A 452 -20.97 23.39 -5.21
N ARG A 453 -20.46 22.72 -4.16
CA ARG A 453 -19.07 22.82 -3.66
C ARG A 453 -18.69 21.64 -2.76
N VAL A 454 -17.43 21.24 -2.86
CA VAL A 454 -16.79 20.30 -1.92
C VAL A 454 -16.41 21.04 -0.65
N LEU A 455 -16.65 20.43 0.51
CA LEU A 455 -16.16 20.89 1.80
C LEU A 455 -14.90 20.13 2.20
N GLN A 456 -14.12 20.74 3.08
CA GLN A 456 -12.96 20.11 3.73
C GLN A 456 -13.26 18.71 4.27
N GLN A 457 -14.41 18.57 4.94
CA GLN A 457 -14.80 17.32 5.55
C GLN A 457 -15.07 16.21 4.51
N ASP A 458 -15.54 16.56 3.32
CA ASP A 458 -15.79 15.57 2.25
C ASP A 458 -14.49 14.90 1.80
N VAL A 459 -13.41 15.68 1.71
CA VAL A 459 -12.07 15.20 1.36
C VAL A 459 -11.51 14.31 2.45
N VAL A 460 -11.59 14.76 3.70
CA VAL A 460 -11.09 13.98 4.83
C VAL A 460 -11.88 12.69 4.98
N ASP A 461 -13.20 12.72 4.90
CA ASP A 461 -14.03 11.52 5.01
C ASP A 461 -13.76 10.54 3.87
N SER A 462 -13.63 11.01 2.63
CA SER A 462 -13.26 10.16 1.49
C SER A 462 -11.90 9.50 1.69
N MET A 463 -10.91 10.28 2.13
CA MET A 463 -9.55 9.78 2.44
C MET A 463 -9.57 8.73 3.55
N VAL A 464 -10.28 8.98 4.66
CA VAL A 464 -10.36 8.04 5.79
C VAL A 464 -11.06 6.75 5.38
N VAL A 465 -12.20 6.85 4.67
CA VAL A 465 -12.95 5.68 4.20
C VAL A 465 -12.09 4.81 3.29
N LEU A 466 -11.40 5.41 2.30
CA LEU A 466 -10.54 4.66 1.40
C LEU A 466 -9.34 4.06 2.13
N THR A 467 -8.68 4.82 3.01
CA THR A 467 -7.50 4.34 3.75
C THR A 467 -7.84 3.11 4.59
N LYS A 468 -8.95 3.16 5.33
CA LYS A 468 -9.41 2.03 6.14
C LYS A 468 -9.79 0.82 5.31
N MET A 469 -10.57 1.02 4.25
CA MET A 469 -11.00 -0.06 3.37
C MET A 469 -9.80 -0.74 2.69
N LEU A 470 -8.84 0.05 2.20
CA LEU A 470 -7.65 -0.45 1.51
C LEU A 470 -6.67 -1.21 2.42
N ARG A 471 -6.80 -1.07 3.74
CA ARG A 471 -6.05 -1.85 4.74
C ARG A 471 -6.80 -3.12 5.19
N GLY A 472 -8.10 -3.22 4.90
CA GLY A 472 -8.89 -4.41 5.22
C GLY A 472 -8.38 -5.65 4.48
N SER A 473 -8.19 -6.75 5.21
CA SER A 473 -7.56 -7.97 4.66
C SER A 473 -8.25 -8.53 3.41
N ALA A 474 -9.59 -8.46 3.37
CA ALA A 474 -10.37 -8.86 2.22
C ALA A 474 -10.11 -7.99 0.98
N PHE A 475 -10.01 -6.67 1.17
CA PHE A 475 -9.71 -5.72 0.12
C PHE A 475 -8.27 -5.86 -0.36
N VAL A 476 -7.32 -6.04 0.55
CA VAL A 476 -5.90 -6.27 0.23
C VAL A 476 -5.75 -7.52 -0.63
N ARG A 477 -6.46 -8.62 -0.30
CA ARG A 477 -6.48 -9.84 -1.13
C ARG A 477 -7.00 -9.56 -2.55
N LEU A 478 -8.10 -8.82 -2.68
CA LEU A 478 -8.65 -8.42 -3.98
C LEU A 478 -7.64 -7.60 -4.79
N LEU A 479 -7.01 -6.58 -4.19
CA LEU A 479 -6.01 -5.77 -4.88
C LEU A 479 -4.74 -6.54 -5.23
N ASN A 480 -4.31 -7.48 -4.39
CA ASN A 480 -3.14 -8.31 -4.69
C ASN A 480 -3.36 -9.15 -5.96
N GLY A 481 -4.61 -9.57 -6.23
CA GLY A 481 -4.97 -10.26 -7.47
C GLY A 481 -4.98 -9.36 -8.71
N LEU A 482 -4.90 -8.03 -8.54
CA LEU A 482 -4.91 -7.02 -9.61
C LEU A 482 -3.62 -6.20 -9.63
N ARG A 483 -2.56 -6.68 -8.97
CA ARG A 483 -1.33 -5.90 -8.74
C ARG A 483 -0.74 -5.33 -10.03
N ASP A 484 -0.53 -6.18 -11.02
CA ASP A 484 0.19 -5.80 -12.23
C ASP A 484 -0.64 -4.81 -13.06
N GLU A 485 -1.96 -5.03 -13.17
CA GLU A 485 -2.86 -4.08 -13.83
C GLU A 485 -2.99 -2.75 -13.08
N LEU A 486 -2.99 -2.76 -11.74
CA LEU A 486 -3.03 -1.54 -10.94
C LEU A 486 -1.74 -0.73 -11.06
N VAL A 487 -0.58 -1.37 -11.14
CA VAL A 487 0.68 -0.67 -11.39
C VAL A 487 0.68 -0.08 -12.79
N ALA A 488 0.29 -0.85 -13.80
CA ALA A 488 0.14 -0.34 -15.16
C ALA A 488 -0.78 0.89 -15.22
N LEU A 489 -1.95 0.83 -14.58
CA LEU A 489 -2.92 1.93 -14.61
C LEU A 489 -2.49 3.14 -13.76
N MET A 490 -2.02 2.93 -12.53
CA MET A 490 -1.81 4.02 -11.58
C MET A 490 -0.40 4.60 -11.65
N VAL A 491 0.62 3.80 -11.97
CA VAL A 491 2.02 4.25 -12.03
C VAL A 491 2.36 4.73 -13.44
N TYR A 492 2.18 3.88 -14.45
CA TYR A 492 2.53 4.26 -15.83
C TYR A 492 1.50 5.17 -16.50
N ASN A 493 0.22 5.07 -16.12
CA ASN A 493 -0.86 5.84 -16.74
C ASN A 493 -1.55 6.83 -15.78
N GLY A 494 -1.00 7.02 -14.56
CA GLY A 494 -1.57 7.94 -13.56
C GLY A 494 -1.66 9.38 -14.09
N GLY A 495 -0.63 9.83 -14.80
CA GLY A 495 -0.60 11.13 -15.48
C GLY A 495 -1.76 11.32 -16.47
N ALA A 496 -2.12 10.28 -17.22
CA ALA A 496 -3.23 10.35 -18.17
C ALA A 496 -4.59 10.54 -17.48
N PHE A 497 -4.82 9.88 -16.33
CA PHE A 497 -6.04 10.05 -15.53
C PHE A 497 -6.23 11.50 -15.08
N VAL A 498 -5.14 12.14 -14.63
CA VAL A 498 -5.18 13.49 -14.08
C VAL A 498 -5.15 14.57 -15.14
N ALA A 499 -4.52 14.33 -16.30
CA ALA A 499 -4.53 15.25 -17.43
C ALA A 499 -5.88 15.30 -18.16
N GLY A 500 -6.81 14.38 -17.86
CA GLY A 500 -8.09 14.27 -18.56
C GLY A 500 -7.94 13.88 -20.04
N ALA A 501 -6.79 13.32 -20.42
CA ALA A 501 -6.48 12.86 -21.78
C ALA A 501 -7.11 11.49 -22.10
N THR A 502 -7.86 10.90 -21.17
CA THR A 502 -8.50 9.60 -21.32
C THR A 502 -9.79 9.72 -22.14
N PRO A 503 -10.00 8.90 -23.18
CA PRO A 503 -11.27 8.86 -23.87
C PRO A 503 -12.36 8.32 -22.95
N ARG A 504 -13.57 8.84 -23.13
CA ARG A 504 -14.72 8.44 -22.33
C ARG A 504 -15.11 7.00 -22.67
N LEU A 505 -15.24 6.15 -21.66
CA LEU A 505 -16.13 5.01 -21.81
C LEU A 505 -17.57 5.58 -21.87
N PRO A 506 -18.44 5.10 -22.77
CA PRO A 506 -19.85 5.47 -22.72
C PRO A 506 -20.35 5.20 -21.31
N HIS A 507 -20.96 6.21 -20.68
CA HIS A 507 -21.40 6.13 -19.29
C HIS A 507 -22.12 4.82 -19.07
N VAL A 508 -21.53 3.93 -18.27
CA VAL A 508 -22.27 2.80 -17.72
C VAL A 508 -23.38 3.46 -16.92
N ARG A 509 -24.63 3.33 -17.37
CA ARG A 509 -25.79 3.73 -16.59
C ARG A 509 -25.76 2.87 -15.33
N LEU A 510 -25.11 3.37 -14.29
CA LEU A 510 -25.21 2.81 -12.96
C LEU A 510 -26.68 2.99 -12.58
N HIS A 511 -27.42 1.89 -12.55
CA HIS A 511 -28.70 1.84 -11.87
C HIS A 511 -28.39 2.06 -10.39
N ILE A 512 -28.43 3.33 -9.96
CA ILE A 512 -28.52 3.67 -8.55
C ILE A 512 -29.99 3.40 -8.22
N ASP A 513 -30.26 2.23 -7.66
CA ASP A 513 -31.55 1.98 -7.03
C ASP A 513 -31.66 2.98 -5.87
N ASN A 514 -32.47 4.01 -6.04
CA ASN A 514 -32.89 4.89 -4.97
C ASN A 514 -33.84 4.07 -4.07
N ARG A 515 -33.30 3.31 -3.12
CA ARG A 515 -34.05 2.76 -1.99
C ARG A 515 -33.50 3.30 -0.69
#